data_AF-A0A838WDV4-F1
#
_entry.id   AF-A0A838WDV4-F1
#
_cell.length_a   1.000
_cell.length_b   1.000
_cell.length_c   1.000
_cell.angle_alpha   90.00
_cell.angle_beta   90.00
_cell.angle_gamma   90.00
#
_symmetry.space_group_name_H-M   'P 1'
#
loop_
_entity.id
_entity.type
_entity.pdbx_description
1 polymer ?
#
loop_
_entity_poly.entity_id
_entity_poly.type
_entity_poly.pdbx_seq_one_letter_code
_entity_poly.pdbx_strand_id
1 'polypeptide(L)'
;FHVLETAGVNYAKAMAIALPDPTSIRLCLKRALELSPELDLVVRATQDKNIEVLYQLGAKEVVQPEFEASLEMASHLLMDVGLGKELIEQKMQQIRQDHYLDLRPEWSAAQVSQHLQKVTQDLNRRWYDLPVNSPLIGMTLEELDMRRLIGVSLMAIRRADGTEIDYPHNGTRLESGDRLLVVGADEELTALVDFAQGSIAVPGGASAFQWVTVQVNSPILGNNLADLIYKDYGIKVQAIRRDGKLSGNPTNVDLKVGDQVLLCGNLPQHYPEQMEKLLDKPFAIQALSDVHE
;
A
#
# COMPACT_ATOMS: atom_id res chain seq x y z
N PHE A 1 -18.35 -7.61 -16.79
CA PHE A 1 -19.05 -6.67 -15.89
C PHE A 1 -18.00 -5.70 -15.37
N HIS A 2 -18.05 -4.43 -15.79
CA HIS A 2 -16.99 -3.42 -15.61
C HIS A 2 -17.43 -2.26 -14.70
N VAL A 3 -18.15 -2.54 -13.61
CA VAL A 3 -18.82 -1.48 -12.80
C VAL A 3 -17.79 -0.51 -12.21
N LEU A 4 -16.70 -1.02 -11.63
CA LEU A 4 -15.64 -0.20 -11.04
C LEU A 4 -14.83 0.57 -12.09
N GLU A 5 -14.54 -0.05 -13.24
CA GLU A 5 -13.85 0.64 -14.35
C GLU A 5 -14.73 1.75 -14.94
N THR A 6 -16.04 1.50 -15.09
CA THR A 6 -17.01 2.53 -15.52
C THR A 6 -17.12 3.66 -14.49
N ALA A 7 -16.97 3.35 -13.21
CA ALA A 7 -16.89 4.34 -12.13
C ALA A 7 -15.54 5.10 -12.11
N GLY A 8 -14.59 4.77 -12.97
CA GLY A 8 -13.32 5.47 -13.12
C GLY A 8 -12.29 5.13 -12.04
N VAL A 9 -12.39 3.97 -11.38
CA VAL A 9 -11.47 3.57 -10.28
C VAL A 9 -10.00 3.62 -10.68
N ASN A 10 -9.66 3.31 -11.94
CA ASN A 10 -8.28 3.35 -12.46
C ASN A 10 -7.62 4.73 -12.41
N TYR A 11 -8.41 5.80 -12.31
CA TYR A 11 -7.96 7.18 -12.28
C TYR A 11 -8.33 7.90 -10.97
N ALA A 12 -9.00 7.20 -10.05
CA ALA A 12 -9.45 7.78 -8.81
C ALA A 12 -8.28 7.92 -7.81
N LYS A 13 -8.25 9.03 -7.08
CA LYS A 13 -7.30 9.24 -5.98
C LYS A 13 -7.74 8.57 -4.67
N ALA A 14 -9.06 8.48 -4.47
CA ALA A 14 -9.65 7.87 -3.30
C ALA A 14 -11.04 7.30 -3.62
N MET A 15 -11.50 6.35 -2.83
CA MET A 15 -12.82 5.73 -2.95
C MET A 15 -13.40 5.42 -1.57
N ALA A 16 -14.69 5.69 -1.39
CA ALA A 16 -15.44 5.28 -0.20
C ALA A 16 -16.28 4.03 -0.51
N ILE A 17 -16.24 3.02 0.37
CA ILE A 17 -17.07 1.81 0.27
C ILE A 17 -18.02 1.76 1.46
N ALA A 18 -19.31 1.98 1.21
CA ALA A 18 -20.37 2.00 2.22
C ALA A 18 -21.51 1.02 1.90
N LEU A 19 -21.16 -0.21 1.51
CA LEU A 19 -22.13 -1.26 1.19
C LEU A 19 -22.71 -1.88 2.47
N PRO A 20 -23.95 -2.39 2.45
CA PRO A 20 -24.60 -2.94 3.64
C PRO A 20 -24.12 -4.36 4.00
N ASP A 21 -23.60 -5.11 3.02
CA ASP A 21 -23.20 -6.50 3.17
C ASP A 21 -21.66 -6.62 3.32
N PRO A 22 -21.14 -7.26 4.39
CA PRO A 22 -19.71 -7.48 4.60
C PRO A 22 -19.01 -8.14 3.42
N THR A 23 -19.64 -9.10 2.74
CA THR A 23 -19.01 -9.82 1.62
C THR A 23 -18.84 -8.92 0.40
N SER A 24 -19.85 -8.11 0.13
CA SER A 24 -19.85 -7.11 -0.94
C SER A 24 -18.82 -6.02 -0.68
N ILE A 25 -18.67 -5.57 0.57
CA ILE A 25 -17.60 -4.64 0.96
C ILE A 25 -16.23 -5.25 0.61
N ARG A 26 -15.95 -6.48 1.08
CA ARG A 26 -14.66 -7.14 0.85
C ARG A 26 -14.36 -7.34 -0.62
N LEU A 27 -15.35 -7.81 -1.40
CA LEU A 27 -15.19 -8.01 -2.83
C LEU A 27 -14.92 -6.69 -3.56
N CYS A 28 -15.67 -5.64 -3.21
CA CYS A 28 -15.48 -4.30 -3.79
C CYS A 28 -14.08 -3.77 -3.46
N LEU A 29 -13.65 -3.89 -2.21
CA LEU A 29 -12.32 -3.48 -1.74
C LEU A 29 -11.21 -4.21 -2.50
N LYS A 30 -11.29 -5.55 -2.59
CA LYS A 30 -10.31 -6.36 -3.33
C LYS A 30 -10.26 -5.96 -4.81
N ARG A 31 -11.41 -5.87 -5.47
CA ARG A 31 -11.44 -5.50 -6.90
C ARG A 31 -10.97 -4.07 -7.15
N ALA A 32 -11.27 -3.13 -6.26
CA ALA A 32 -10.77 -1.77 -6.37
C ALA A 32 -9.24 -1.72 -6.30
N LEU A 33 -8.64 -2.56 -5.45
CA LEU A 33 -7.18 -2.64 -5.31
C LEU A 33 -6.49 -3.44 -6.40
N GLU A 34 -7.11 -4.47 -6.95
CA GLU A 34 -6.60 -5.12 -8.16
C GLU A 34 -6.53 -4.13 -9.34
N LEU A 35 -7.50 -3.20 -9.43
CA LEU A 35 -7.53 -2.16 -10.46
C LEU A 35 -6.56 -1.01 -10.17
N SER A 36 -6.46 -0.58 -8.91
CA SER A 36 -5.60 0.51 -8.48
C SER A 36 -5.06 0.25 -7.07
N PRO A 37 -3.86 -0.35 -6.92
CA PRO A 37 -3.28 -0.66 -5.62
C PRO A 37 -2.96 0.58 -4.76
N GLU A 38 -2.77 1.73 -5.40
CA GLU A 38 -2.50 3.04 -4.79
C GLU A 38 -3.76 3.73 -4.22
N LEU A 39 -4.94 3.17 -4.48
CA LEU A 39 -6.20 3.84 -4.18
C LEU A 39 -6.44 3.96 -2.67
N ASP A 40 -6.58 5.21 -2.21
CA ASP A 40 -6.97 5.50 -0.84
C ASP A 40 -8.42 5.04 -0.59
N LEU A 41 -8.59 3.95 0.15
CA LEU A 41 -9.89 3.35 0.41
C LEU A 41 -10.38 3.64 1.83
N VAL A 42 -11.49 4.35 1.94
CA VAL A 42 -12.21 4.55 3.21
C VAL A 42 -13.41 3.61 3.22
N VAL A 43 -13.46 2.71 4.20
CA VAL A 43 -14.45 1.63 4.20
C VAL A 43 -15.31 1.71 5.45
N ARG A 44 -16.62 1.60 5.28
CA ARG A 44 -17.55 1.45 6.42
C ARG A 44 -17.52 0.01 6.92
N ALA A 45 -17.21 -0.19 8.19
CA ALA A 45 -17.50 -1.45 8.87
C ALA A 45 -18.97 -1.50 9.29
N THR A 46 -19.63 -2.63 9.03
CA THR A 46 -21.01 -2.90 9.48
C THR A 46 -21.07 -3.77 10.74
N GLN A 47 -19.92 -4.33 11.15
CA GLN A 47 -19.75 -5.16 12.34
C GLN A 47 -18.31 -5.02 12.84
N ASP A 48 -18.11 -5.01 14.16
CA ASP A 48 -16.80 -4.86 14.83
C ASP A 48 -15.77 -5.86 14.31
N LYS A 49 -16.24 -7.09 14.06
CA LYS A 49 -15.46 -8.24 13.58
C LYS A 49 -14.79 -8.02 12.22
N ASN A 50 -15.27 -7.04 11.46
CA ASN A 50 -14.79 -6.77 10.10
C ASN A 50 -13.78 -5.62 10.06
N ILE A 51 -13.59 -4.83 11.10
CA ILE A 51 -12.71 -3.65 11.00
C ILE A 51 -11.29 -4.06 10.59
N GLU A 52 -10.70 -5.01 11.32
CA GLU A 52 -9.36 -5.50 11.02
C GLU A 52 -9.28 -6.14 9.64
N VAL A 53 -10.24 -7.02 9.30
CA VAL A 53 -10.33 -7.65 7.97
C VAL A 53 -10.28 -6.59 6.85
N LEU A 54 -10.93 -5.45 7.05
CA LEU A 54 -11.00 -4.41 6.03
C LEU A 54 -9.67 -3.66 5.91
N TYR A 55 -9.01 -3.30 7.02
CA TYR A 55 -7.63 -2.78 6.95
C TYR A 55 -6.68 -3.76 6.27
N GLN A 56 -6.82 -5.06 6.58
CA GLN A 56 -5.99 -6.11 5.97
C GLN A 56 -6.17 -6.27 4.48
N LEU A 57 -7.42 -6.20 4.03
CA LEU A 57 -7.74 -6.19 2.61
C LEU A 57 -7.29 -4.91 1.91
N GLY A 58 -6.79 -3.92 2.66
CA GLY A 58 -6.23 -2.71 2.12
C GLY A 58 -7.13 -1.47 2.24
N ALA A 59 -8.07 -1.44 3.18
CA ALA A 59 -8.64 -0.16 3.56
C ALA A 59 -7.52 0.71 4.15
N LYS A 60 -7.44 1.97 3.68
CA LYS A 60 -6.61 2.99 4.33
C LYS A 60 -7.22 3.40 5.66
N GLU A 61 -8.55 3.55 5.67
CA GLU A 61 -9.31 3.93 6.85
C GLU A 61 -10.57 3.08 6.94
N VAL A 62 -10.93 2.66 8.15
CA VAL A 62 -12.15 1.90 8.40
C VAL A 62 -13.00 2.62 9.43
N VAL A 63 -14.14 3.12 8.99
CA VAL A 63 -15.08 3.85 9.83
C VAL A 63 -16.11 2.87 10.37
N GLN A 64 -16.19 2.73 11.69
CA GLN A 64 -17.34 2.09 12.34
C GLN A 64 -18.30 3.17 12.88
N PRO A 65 -19.49 3.33 12.28
CA PRO A 65 -20.42 4.38 12.67
C PRO A 65 -20.82 4.35 14.15
N GLU A 66 -20.97 3.17 14.74
CA GLU A 66 -21.38 3.01 16.13
C GLU A 66 -20.28 3.48 17.10
N PHE A 67 -19.00 3.17 16.81
CA PHE A 67 -17.89 3.67 17.62
C PHE A 67 -17.72 5.18 17.48
N GLU A 68 -17.78 5.72 16.26
CA GLU A 68 -17.67 7.17 16.06
C GLU A 68 -18.78 7.93 16.80
N ALA A 69 -20.02 7.42 16.77
CA ALA A 69 -21.10 7.98 17.58
C ALA A 69 -20.78 7.90 19.09
N SER A 70 -20.22 6.79 19.56
CA SER A 70 -19.86 6.63 20.97
C SER A 70 -18.75 7.58 21.43
N LEU A 71 -17.72 7.82 20.59
CA LEU A 71 -16.64 8.74 20.89
C LEU A 71 -17.12 10.19 20.91
N GLU A 72 -18.05 10.55 20.01
CA GLU A 72 -18.67 11.87 19.99
C GLU A 72 -19.52 12.10 21.26
N MET A 73 -20.32 11.12 21.66
CA MET A 73 -21.09 11.18 22.91
C MET A 73 -20.18 11.31 24.14
N ALA A 74 -19.10 10.53 24.20
CA ALA A 74 -18.12 10.62 25.28
C ALA A 74 -17.44 12.00 25.30
N SER A 75 -17.12 12.55 24.14
CA SER A 75 -16.52 13.88 24.01
C SER A 75 -17.42 14.96 24.59
N HIS A 76 -18.72 14.93 24.28
CA HIS A 76 -19.69 15.86 24.87
C HIS A 76 -19.76 15.73 26.40
N LEU A 77 -19.85 14.51 26.93
CA LEU A 77 -19.87 14.30 28.38
C LEU A 77 -18.59 14.79 29.07
N LEU A 78 -17.42 14.55 28.46
CA LEU A 78 -16.13 14.98 28.99
C LEU A 78 -15.97 16.51 28.97
N MET A 79 -16.48 17.17 27.94
CA MET A 79 -16.53 18.64 27.90
C MET A 79 -17.43 19.18 29.01
N ASP A 80 -18.59 18.57 29.24
CA ASP A 80 -19.54 19.01 30.28
C ASP A 80 -18.99 18.86 31.70
N VAL A 81 -18.16 17.85 31.96
CA VAL A 81 -17.47 17.68 33.26
C VAL A 81 -16.20 18.55 33.39
N GLY A 82 -15.91 19.39 32.40
CA GLY A 82 -14.88 20.43 32.47
C GLY A 82 -13.50 20.02 31.94
N LEU A 83 -13.37 18.92 31.20
CA LEU A 83 -12.11 18.61 30.52
C LEU A 83 -11.88 19.57 29.34
N GLY A 84 -10.61 19.94 29.14
CA GLY A 84 -10.22 20.81 28.04
C GLY A 84 -10.43 20.14 26.68
N LYS A 85 -10.98 20.89 25.73
CA LYS A 85 -11.26 20.44 24.36
C LYS A 85 -10.04 19.79 23.69
N GLU A 86 -8.87 20.42 23.78
CA GLU A 86 -7.63 19.91 23.18
C GLU A 86 -7.23 18.53 23.72
N LEU A 87 -7.38 18.31 25.03
CA LEU A 87 -7.08 17.03 25.65
C LEU A 87 -8.04 15.94 25.17
N ILE A 88 -9.33 16.27 25.05
CA ILE A 88 -10.36 15.34 24.56
C ILE A 88 -10.08 14.98 23.11
N GLU A 89 -9.85 15.97 22.24
CA GLU A 89 -9.53 15.76 20.82
C GLU A 89 -8.28 14.89 20.65
N GLN A 90 -7.21 15.17 21.41
CA GLN A 90 -6.00 14.35 21.40
C GLN A 90 -6.27 12.91 21.83
N LYS A 91 -7.07 12.70 22.89
CA LYS A 91 -7.39 11.35 23.38
C LYS A 91 -8.29 10.57 22.43
N MET A 92 -9.29 11.21 21.84
CA MET A 92 -10.15 10.58 20.83
C MET A 92 -9.34 10.22 19.58
N GLN A 93 -8.43 11.11 19.16
CA GLN A 93 -7.57 10.84 18.01
C GLN A 93 -6.63 9.64 18.26
N GLN A 94 -6.10 9.50 19.47
CA GLN A 94 -5.30 8.35 19.85
C GLN A 94 -6.11 7.03 19.71
N ILE A 95 -7.34 7.01 20.22
CA ILE A 95 -8.23 5.84 20.10
C ILE A 95 -8.50 5.46 18.63
N ARG A 96 -8.68 6.45 17.75
CA ARG A 96 -8.85 6.22 16.30
C ARG A 96 -7.59 5.65 15.66
N GLN A 97 -6.41 6.19 15.99
CA GLN A 97 -5.12 5.71 15.49
C GLN A 97 -4.81 4.28 15.93
N ASP A 98 -5.26 3.91 17.13
CA ASP A 98 -5.14 2.54 17.65
C ASP A 98 -6.25 1.61 17.10
N HIS A 99 -6.94 2.02 16.02
CA HIS A 99 -8.01 1.28 15.34
C HIS A 99 -9.11 0.73 16.27
N TYR A 100 -9.41 1.47 17.34
CA TYR A 100 -10.37 1.08 18.39
C TYR A 100 -9.99 -0.18 19.17
N LEU A 101 -8.76 -0.70 19.05
CA LEU A 101 -8.32 -1.98 19.65
C LEU A 101 -8.58 -2.03 21.16
N ASP A 102 -8.25 -0.95 21.87
CA ASP A 102 -8.38 -0.84 23.33
C ASP A 102 -9.85 -0.90 23.83
N LEU A 103 -10.81 -0.66 22.95
CA LEU A 103 -12.23 -0.57 23.29
C LEU A 103 -13.03 -1.81 22.85
N ARG A 104 -12.37 -2.83 22.28
CA ARG A 104 -13.04 -4.06 21.82
C ARG A 104 -13.09 -5.11 22.93
N PRO A 105 -14.27 -5.47 23.48
CA PRO A 105 -14.32 -6.25 24.72
C PRO A 105 -14.13 -7.77 24.57
N GLU A 106 -14.12 -8.38 23.38
CA GLU A 106 -14.50 -9.81 23.32
C GLU A 106 -13.57 -10.80 22.62
N TRP A 107 -12.55 -10.41 21.87
CA TRP A 107 -11.80 -11.37 21.05
C TRP A 107 -10.33 -11.47 21.45
N SER A 108 -9.92 -12.68 21.82
CA SER A 108 -8.50 -13.03 21.93
C SER A 108 -7.83 -12.97 20.55
N ALA A 109 -6.53 -12.67 20.50
CA ALA A 109 -5.73 -12.71 19.26
C ALA A 109 -5.94 -14.00 18.45
N ALA A 110 -6.12 -15.14 19.14
CA ALA A 110 -6.43 -16.43 18.53
C ALA A 110 -7.78 -16.46 17.77
N GLN A 111 -8.83 -15.82 18.30
CA GLN A 111 -10.16 -15.76 17.65
C GLN A 111 -10.14 -14.86 16.43
N VAL A 112 -9.40 -13.74 16.50
CA VAL A 112 -9.17 -12.89 15.33
C VAL A 112 -8.45 -13.68 14.25
N SER A 113 -7.31 -14.32 14.59
CA SER A 113 -6.54 -15.13 13.65
C SER A 113 -7.36 -16.25 12.99
N GLN A 114 -8.24 -16.92 13.73
CA GLN A 114 -9.16 -17.94 13.18
C GLN A 114 -10.23 -17.34 12.25
N HIS A 115 -10.84 -16.22 12.62
CA HIS A 115 -11.82 -15.53 11.78
C HIS A 115 -11.18 -15.11 10.45
N LEU A 116 -9.99 -14.54 10.52
CA LEU A 116 -9.23 -14.13 9.36
C LEU A 116 -8.78 -15.30 8.50
N GLN A 117 -8.32 -16.40 9.11
CA GLN A 117 -8.00 -17.62 8.37
C GLN A 117 -9.18 -18.07 7.54
N LYS A 118 -10.41 -17.92 8.03
CA LYS A 118 -11.64 -18.28 7.32
C LYS A 118 -12.04 -17.26 6.25
N VAL A 119 -11.82 -15.97 6.51
CA VAL A 119 -12.23 -14.87 5.61
C VAL A 119 -11.21 -14.60 4.50
N THR A 120 -9.94 -14.95 4.73
CA THR A 120 -8.84 -14.82 3.77
C THR A 120 -8.48 -16.15 3.09
N GLN A 121 -9.29 -17.22 3.21
CA GLN A 121 -9.01 -18.53 2.58
C GLN A 121 -8.83 -18.44 1.07
N ASP A 122 -9.56 -17.54 0.41
CA ASP A 122 -9.47 -17.30 -1.02
C ASP A 122 -8.30 -16.38 -1.41
N LEU A 123 -7.49 -15.95 -0.44
CA LEU A 123 -6.31 -15.13 -0.66
C LEU A 123 -5.05 -15.98 -0.47
N ASN A 124 -4.08 -15.83 -1.38
CA ASN A 124 -2.80 -16.52 -1.33
C ASN A 124 -1.99 -16.03 -0.12
N ARG A 125 -2.18 -16.68 1.04
CA ARG A 125 -1.49 -16.35 2.29
C ARG A 125 -0.25 -17.21 2.46
N ARG A 126 0.90 -16.60 2.77
CA ARG A 126 2.16 -17.33 3.01
C ARG A 126 2.93 -16.73 4.19
N TRP A 127 3.57 -17.60 4.97
CA TRP A 127 4.65 -17.17 5.84
C TRP A 127 5.90 -17.00 5.00
N TYR A 128 6.54 -15.85 5.13
CA TYR A 128 7.78 -15.50 4.47
C TYR A 128 8.87 -15.27 5.53
N ASP A 129 9.94 -16.05 5.49
CA ASP A 129 11.07 -15.87 6.39
C ASP A 129 11.92 -14.68 5.88
N LEU A 130 12.02 -13.61 6.67
CA LEU A 130 12.78 -12.42 6.29
C LEU A 130 14.28 -12.74 6.28
N PRO A 131 15.00 -12.50 5.16
CA PRO A 131 16.44 -12.78 5.09
C PRO A 131 17.23 -11.97 6.13
N VAL A 132 18.22 -12.59 6.77
CA VAL A 132 19.03 -11.99 7.84
C VAL A 132 19.76 -10.70 7.40
N ASN A 133 20.09 -10.59 6.11
CA ASN A 133 20.74 -9.43 5.51
C ASN A 133 19.76 -8.56 4.70
N SER A 134 18.46 -8.67 4.97
CA SER A 134 17.45 -7.93 4.24
C SER A 134 17.61 -6.42 4.49
N PRO A 135 17.58 -5.58 3.43
CA PRO A 135 17.57 -4.12 3.58
C PRO A 135 16.33 -3.59 4.30
N LEU A 136 15.29 -4.41 4.47
CA LEU A 136 14.06 -4.04 5.16
C LEU A 136 14.21 -4.05 6.70
N ILE A 137 15.27 -4.67 7.22
CA ILE A 137 15.51 -4.78 8.66
C ILE A 137 15.77 -3.39 9.25
N GLY A 138 15.10 -3.09 10.35
CA GLY A 138 15.16 -1.81 11.06
C GLY A 138 14.17 -0.77 10.54
N MET A 139 13.54 -0.98 9.39
CA MET A 139 12.53 -0.06 8.84
C MET A 139 11.16 -0.26 9.48
N THR A 140 10.39 0.81 9.55
CA THR A 140 8.96 0.74 9.93
C THR A 140 8.11 0.26 8.77
N LEU A 141 6.93 -0.28 9.06
CA LEU A 141 5.97 -0.66 8.01
C LEU A 141 5.51 0.52 7.16
N GLU A 142 5.44 1.72 7.76
CA GLU A 142 5.18 2.97 7.05
C GLU A 142 6.29 3.32 6.05
N GLU A 143 7.55 3.20 6.46
CA GLU A 143 8.70 3.43 5.59
C GLU A 143 8.72 2.42 4.43
N LEU A 144 8.36 1.16 4.70
CA LEU A 144 8.38 0.09 3.71
C LEU A 144 7.27 0.22 2.65
N ASP A 145 6.09 0.69 3.05
CA ASP A 145 4.91 0.88 2.20
C ASP A 145 4.66 -0.29 1.21
N MET A 146 4.82 -1.53 1.71
CA MET A 146 4.91 -2.74 0.89
C MET A 146 3.70 -2.92 -0.02
N ARG A 147 2.52 -2.54 0.47
CA ARG A 147 1.30 -2.67 -0.29
C ARG A 147 1.28 -1.75 -1.51
N ARG A 148 1.71 -0.51 -1.35
CA ARG A 148 1.82 0.46 -2.43
C ARG A 148 2.88 0.03 -3.46
N LEU A 149 4.06 -0.30 -2.97
CA LEU A 149 5.21 -0.58 -3.83
C LEU A 149 5.12 -1.93 -4.55
N ILE A 150 4.66 -2.98 -3.85
CA ILE A 150 4.69 -4.35 -4.37
C ILE A 150 3.35 -5.08 -4.29
N GLY A 151 2.28 -4.44 -3.82
CA GLY A 151 0.94 -5.03 -3.75
C GLY A 151 0.70 -5.93 -2.53
N VAL A 152 1.73 -6.23 -1.75
CA VAL A 152 1.65 -7.18 -0.62
C VAL A 152 1.18 -6.52 0.67
N SER A 153 0.18 -7.14 1.31
CA SER A 153 -0.26 -6.75 2.66
C SER A 153 0.37 -7.64 3.73
N LEU A 154 0.95 -7.02 4.76
CA LEU A 154 1.48 -7.70 5.96
C LEU A 154 0.38 -7.87 7.01
N MET A 155 0.17 -9.10 7.48
CA MET A 155 -0.89 -9.45 8.43
C MET A 155 -0.37 -9.67 9.84
N ALA A 156 0.79 -10.30 9.99
CA ALA A 156 1.39 -10.60 11.29
C ALA A 156 2.91 -10.73 11.15
N ILE A 157 3.61 -10.53 12.26
CA ILE A 157 5.05 -10.78 12.39
C ILE A 157 5.23 -11.82 13.49
N ARG A 158 5.98 -12.88 13.19
CA ARG A 158 6.50 -13.78 14.22
C ARG A 158 7.98 -13.49 14.42
N ARG A 159 8.32 -12.98 15.60
CA ARG A 159 9.69 -12.69 16.02
C ARG A 159 10.50 -13.98 16.21
N ALA A 160 11.82 -13.85 16.22
CA ALA A 160 12.75 -14.96 16.43
C ALA A 160 12.58 -15.66 17.80
N ASP A 161 12.13 -14.92 18.83
CA ASP A 161 11.85 -15.44 20.17
C ASP A 161 10.50 -16.18 20.26
N GLY A 162 9.73 -16.23 19.18
CA GLY A 162 8.42 -16.86 19.11
C GLY A 162 7.25 -15.92 19.42
N THR A 163 7.50 -14.66 19.79
CA THR A 163 6.46 -13.66 19.97
C THR A 163 5.74 -13.42 18.65
N GLU A 164 4.40 -13.49 18.66
CA GLU A 164 3.56 -13.21 17.50
C GLU A 164 2.89 -11.86 17.70
N ILE A 165 3.13 -10.97 16.75
CA ILE A 165 2.53 -9.64 16.66
C ILE A 165 1.52 -9.72 15.54
N ASP A 166 0.27 -9.93 15.91
CA ASP A 166 -0.85 -9.81 14.99
C ASP A 166 -1.10 -8.33 14.69
N TYR A 167 -1.28 -8.00 13.41
CA TYR A 167 -1.66 -6.67 12.93
C TYR A 167 -0.70 -5.56 13.39
N PRO A 168 0.59 -5.66 13.01
CA PRO A 168 1.58 -4.66 13.38
C PRO A 168 1.16 -3.27 12.86
N HIS A 169 1.18 -2.26 13.73
CA HIS A 169 0.87 -0.89 13.35
C HIS A 169 1.97 -0.29 12.46
N ASN A 170 1.68 0.82 11.76
CA ASN A 170 2.59 1.49 10.82
C ASN A 170 4.00 1.77 11.39
N GLY A 171 4.09 2.16 12.66
CA GLY A 171 5.38 2.37 13.34
C GLY A 171 6.16 1.11 13.75
N THR A 172 5.65 -0.10 13.50
CA THR A 172 6.31 -1.35 13.89
C THR A 172 7.56 -1.56 13.04
N ARG A 173 8.70 -1.85 13.67
CA ARG A 173 9.96 -2.10 12.97
C ARG A 173 10.18 -3.58 12.70
N LEU A 174 10.66 -3.89 11.50
CA LEU A 174 11.12 -5.24 11.16
C LEU A 174 12.46 -5.54 11.83
N GLU A 175 12.61 -6.75 12.33
CA GLU A 175 13.77 -7.25 13.05
C GLU A 175 14.39 -8.45 12.33
N SER A 176 15.68 -8.68 12.58
CA SER A 176 16.36 -9.85 12.02
C SER A 176 15.76 -11.13 12.60
N GLY A 177 15.43 -12.10 11.73
CA GLY A 177 14.79 -13.35 12.11
C GLY A 177 13.26 -13.29 12.18
N ASP A 178 12.66 -12.16 11.81
CA ASP A 178 11.22 -12.06 11.62
C ASP A 178 10.71 -13.04 10.56
N ARG A 179 9.51 -13.56 10.79
CA ARG A 179 8.68 -14.18 9.76
C ARG A 179 7.45 -13.32 9.54
N LEU A 180 7.15 -13.08 8.28
CA LEU A 180 6.08 -12.20 7.87
C LEU A 180 4.92 -13.05 7.35
N LEU A 181 3.75 -12.91 7.96
CA LEU A 181 2.53 -13.47 7.40
C LEU A 181 2.00 -12.48 6.36
N VAL A 182 2.12 -12.83 5.10
CA VAL A 182 1.78 -11.94 3.98
C VAL A 182 0.61 -12.47 3.16
N VAL A 183 -0.10 -11.55 2.53
CA VAL A 183 -1.21 -11.82 1.61
C VAL A 183 -1.00 -11.02 0.33
N GLY A 184 -1.13 -11.69 -0.82
CA GLY A 184 -1.02 -11.08 -2.15
C GLY A 184 -1.14 -12.13 -3.25
N ALA A 185 -1.29 -11.71 -4.50
CA ALA A 185 -1.20 -12.57 -5.68
C ALA A 185 0.20 -13.20 -5.82
N ASP A 186 0.34 -14.27 -6.61
CA ASP A 186 1.63 -14.96 -6.74
C ASP A 186 2.73 -14.02 -7.29
N GLU A 187 2.38 -13.09 -8.18
CA GLU A 187 3.29 -12.08 -8.70
C GLU A 187 3.73 -11.07 -7.63
N GLU A 188 2.83 -10.65 -6.74
CA GLU A 188 3.12 -9.75 -5.63
C GLU A 188 4.01 -10.43 -4.58
N LEU A 189 3.73 -11.71 -4.27
CA LEU A 189 4.57 -12.51 -3.39
C LEU A 189 5.95 -12.78 -3.98
N THR A 190 6.07 -12.85 -5.31
CA THR A 190 7.37 -12.91 -5.99
C THR A 190 8.12 -11.59 -5.85
N ALA A 191 7.43 -10.45 -6.06
CA ALA A 191 8.02 -9.12 -5.86
C ALA A 191 8.46 -8.87 -4.41
N LEU A 192 7.80 -9.47 -3.42
CA LEU A 192 8.27 -9.46 -2.02
C LEU A 192 9.65 -10.09 -1.87
N VAL A 193 9.94 -11.18 -2.58
CA VAL A 193 11.26 -11.82 -2.53
C VAL A 193 12.32 -10.85 -3.04
N ASP A 194 12.08 -10.22 -4.19
CA ASP A 194 12.99 -9.25 -4.78
C ASP A 194 13.18 -8.01 -3.90
N PHE A 195 12.10 -7.53 -3.28
CA PHE A 195 12.11 -6.39 -2.36
C PHE A 195 12.90 -6.70 -1.09
N ALA A 196 12.65 -7.87 -0.48
CA ALA A 196 13.34 -8.32 0.73
C ALA A 196 14.82 -8.69 0.50
N GLN A 197 15.23 -8.93 -0.75
CA GLN A 197 16.63 -9.15 -1.12
C GLN A 197 17.35 -7.88 -1.60
N GLY A 198 16.64 -6.76 -1.78
CA GLY A 198 17.20 -5.50 -2.28
C GLY A 198 17.38 -5.44 -3.80
N SER A 199 16.77 -6.37 -4.54
CA SER A 199 16.72 -6.34 -6.01
C SER A 199 15.75 -5.26 -6.52
N ILE A 200 14.69 -4.98 -5.75
CA ILE A 200 13.87 -3.77 -5.89
C ILE A 200 14.38 -2.76 -4.86
N ALA A 201 14.59 -1.51 -5.30
CA ALA A 201 15.03 -0.46 -4.39
C ALA A 201 14.04 -0.27 -3.23
N VAL A 202 14.57 -0.12 -2.03
CA VAL A 202 13.80 0.03 -0.80
C VAL A 202 13.68 1.52 -0.46
N PRO A 203 12.53 2.00 0.03
CA PRO A 203 12.40 3.39 0.45
C PRO A 203 13.35 3.72 1.60
N GLY A 204 14.38 4.54 1.33
CA GLY A 204 15.35 4.92 2.34
C GLY A 204 16.45 5.79 1.74
N GLY A 205 16.59 7.03 2.23
CA GLY A 205 17.49 8.06 1.68
C GLY A 205 16.76 9.16 0.92
N ALA A 206 17.48 10.00 0.16
CA ALA A 206 16.93 11.11 -0.63
C ALA A 206 16.18 10.67 -1.91
N SER A 207 15.99 9.37 -2.10
CA SER A 207 15.37 8.81 -3.30
C SER A 207 13.88 8.64 -3.10
N ALA A 208 13.09 9.25 -3.97
CA ALA A 208 11.64 9.15 -3.93
C ALA A 208 11.15 8.07 -4.90
N PHE A 209 10.04 7.43 -4.51
CA PHE A 209 9.38 6.34 -5.21
C PHE A 209 8.00 6.81 -5.64
N GLN A 210 7.68 6.68 -6.93
CA GLN A 210 6.37 7.08 -7.43
C GLN A 210 5.91 6.18 -8.57
N TRP A 211 4.68 5.69 -8.45
CA TRP A 211 3.96 5.10 -9.55
C TRP A 211 3.44 6.18 -10.49
N VAL A 212 3.71 6.02 -11.79
CA VAL A 212 3.20 6.91 -12.82
C VAL A 212 2.50 6.10 -13.90
N THR A 213 1.30 6.53 -14.29
CA THR A 213 0.49 5.86 -15.32
C THR A 213 0.83 6.41 -16.70
N VAL A 214 1.14 5.53 -17.65
CA VAL A 214 1.39 5.86 -19.06
C VAL A 214 0.07 6.28 -19.72
N GLN A 215 -0.06 7.56 -20.04
CA GLN A 215 -1.24 8.14 -20.67
C GLN A 215 -1.23 7.94 -22.19
N VAL A 216 -2.39 8.07 -22.84
CA VAL A 216 -2.55 7.90 -24.30
C VAL A 216 -1.70 8.87 -25.14
N ASN A 217 -1.38 10.04 -24.59
CA ASN A 217 -0.56 11.07 -25.25
C ASN A 217 0.89 11.10 -24.77
N SER A 218 1.32 10.08 -24.03
CA SER A 218 2.66 10.07 -23.44
C SER A 218 3.72 9.82 -24.52
N PRO A 219 4.75 10.68 -24.67
CA PRO A 219 5.83 10.54 -25.66
C PRO A 219 6.70 9.28 -25.48
N ILE A 220 6.56 8.57 -24.36
CA ILE A 220 7.26 7.30 -24.07
C ILE A 220 6.51 6.06 -24.56
N LEU A 221 5.32 6.23 -25.14
CA LEU A 221 4.48 5.12 -25.62
C LEU A 221 5.13 4.41 -26.81
N GLY A 222 5.20 3.08 -26.74
CA GLY A 222 5.84 2.24 -27.77
C GLY A 222 7.36 2.16 -27.67
N ASN A 223 8.00 2.91 -26.76
CA ASN A 223 9.43 2.77 -26.50
C ASN A 223 9.70 1.56 -25.62
N ASN A 224 10.90 0.99 -25.76
CA ASN A 224 11.38 -0.04 -24.87
C ASN A 224 11.86 0.56 -23.54
N LEU A 225 11.54 -0.10 -22.43
CA LEU A 225 11.98 0.31 -21.10
C LEU A 225 13.50 0.43 -20.94
N ALA A 226 14.30 -0.39 -21.63
CA ALA A 226 15.76 -0.26 -21.62
C ALA A 226 16.26 1.08 -22.18
N ASP A 227 15.49 1.70 -23.07
CA ASP A 227 15.88 2.94 -23.74
C ASP A 227 15.46 4.19 -22.94
N LEU A 228 14.59 4.02 -21.94
CA LEU A 228 14.04 5.09 -21.09
C LEU A 228 14.94 5.47 -19.90
N ILE A 229 16.23 5.14 -19.94
CA ILE A 229 17.15 5.43 -18.83
C ILE A 229 17.39 6.94 -18.74
N TYR A 230 16.73 7.60 -17.78
CA TYR A 230 16.94 9.01 -17.42
C TYR A 230 18.25 9.18 -16.64
N LYS A 231 19.39 9.01 -17.34
CA LYS A 231 20.74 9.05 -16.75
C LYS A 231 21.04 10.36 -16.02
N ASP A 232 20.52 11.48 -16.51
CA ASP A 232 20.84 12.82 -15.99
C ASP A 232 20.20 13.12 -14.63
N TYR A 233 19.12 12.41 -14.26
CA TYR A 233 18.39 12.61 -13.00
C TYR A 233 18.51 11.43 -12.04
N GLY A 234 19.28 10.38 -12.41
CA GLY A 234 19.40 9.16 -11.61
C GLY A 234 18.07 8.42 -11.41
N ILE A 235 17.07 8.68 -12.26
CA ILE A 235 15.76 8.04 -12.21
C ILE A 235 15.86 6.68 -12.91
N LYS A 236 15.45 5.62 -12.22
CA LYS A 236 15.41 4.25 -12.69
C LYS A 236 13.99 3.71 -12.62
N VAL A 237 13.62 2.90 -13.60
CA VAL A 237 12.40 2.10 -13.52
C VAL A 237 12.70 0.85 -12.69
N GLN A 238 11.91 0.64 -11.64
CA GLN A 238 12.09 -0.48 -10.72
C GLN A 238 11.04 -1.58 -10.93
N ALA A 239 9.84 -1.20 -11.37
CA ALA A 239 8.76 -2.14 -11.63
C ALA A 239 7.77 -1.57 -12.66
N ILE A 240 7.02 -2.46 -13.29
CA ILE A 240 5.86 -2.14 -14.13
C ILE A 240 4.65 -2.92 -13.63
N ARG A 241 3.48 -2.27 -13.63
CA ARG A 241 2.19 -2.91 -13.37
C ARG A 241 1.30 -2.73 -14.61
N ARG A 242 0.87 -3.84 -15.20
CA ARG A 242 -0.02 -3.88 -16.37
C ARG A 242 -1.23 -4.72 -16.06
N ASP A 243 -2.42 -4.15 -16.21
CA ASP A 243 -3.69 -4.82 -15.89
C ASP A 243 -3.69 -5.44 -14.47
N GLY A 244 -3.15 -4.70 -13.50
CA GLY A 244 -2.99 -5.15 -12.11
C GLY A 244 -1.82 -6.10 -11.84
N LYS A 245 -1.17 -6.66 -12.88
CA LYS A 245 -0.04 -7.58 -12.71
C LYS A 245 1.28 -6.84 -12.58
N LEU A 246 1.97 -7.07 -11.47
CA LEU A 246 3.28 -6.51 -11.18
C LEU A 246 4.41 -7.32 -11.84
N SER A 247 5.42 -6.64 -12.37
CA SER A 247 6.67 -7.22 -12.84
C SER A 247 7.84 -6.38 -12.32
N GLY A 248 8.70 -7.00 -11.51
CA GLY A 248 9.91 -6.37 -10.98
C GLY A 248 11.03 -6.30 -12.02
N ASN A 249 11.84 -5.24 -11.91
CA ASN A 249 13.03 -4.98 -12.73
C ASN A 249 12.85 -5.22 -14.25
N PRO A 250 11.81 -4.62 -14.88
CA PRO A 250 11.51 -4.90 -16.28
C PRO A 250 12.57 -4.26 -17.19
N THR A 251 13.34 -5.09 -17.89
CA THR A 251 14.42 -4.59 -18.77
C THR A 251 14.01 -4.47 -20.23
N ASN A 252 13.17 -5.36 -20.75
CA ASN A 252 12.87 -5.44 -22.18
C ASN A 252 11.36 -5.51 -22.44
N VAL A 253 10.65 -4.44 -22.08
CA VAL A 253 9.20 -4.35 -22.15
C VAL A 253 8.81 -3.06 -22.86
N ASP A 254 7.97 -3.19 -23.89
CA ASP A 254 7.40 -2.04 -24.59
C ASP A 254 6.25 -1.47 -23.77
N LEU A 255 6.27 -0.15 -23.55
CA LEU A 255 5.24 0.56 -22.79
C LEU A 255 3.95 0.74 -23.58
N LYS A 256 2.83 0.50 -22.89
CA LYS A 256 1.46 0.61 -23.40
C LYS A 256 0.65 1.60 -22.58
N VAL A 257 -0.40 2.14 -23.19
CA VAL A 257 -1.39 2.96 -22.48
C VAL A 257 -1.93 2.19 -21.28
N GLY A 258 -1.97 2.84 -20.12
CA GLY A 258 -2.48 2.26 -18.88
C GLY A 258 -1.45 1.50 -18.05
N ASP A 259 -0.23 1.29 -18.56
CA ASP A 259 0.85 0.76 -17.74
C ASP A 259 1.15 1.71 -16.58
N GLN A 260 1.31 1.18 -15.38
CA GLN A 260 1.87 1.93 -14.26
C GLN A 260 3.35 1.58 -14.14
N VAL A 261 4.21 2.57 -14.03
CA VAL A 261 5.67 2.40 -13.94
C VAL A 261 6.15 2.98 -12.62
N LEU A 262 6.89 2.17 -11.84
CA LEU A 262 7.49 2.61 -10.59
C LEU A 262 8.85 3.25 -10.87
N LEU A 263 8.93 4.56 -10.65
CA LEU A 263 10.15 5.33 -10.79
C LEU A 263 10.83 5.51 -9.42
N CYS A 264 12.15 5.34 -9.39
CA CYS A 264 13.00 5.57 -8.22
C CYS A 264 14.19 6.46 -8.61
N GLY A 265 14.42 7.55 -7.87
CA GLY A 265 15.58 8.41 -8.11
C GLY A 265 15.66 9.58 -7.13
N ASN A 266 16.72 10.38 -7.23
CA ASN A 266 16.89 11.60 -6.44
C ASN A 266 15.98 12.70 -7.00
N LEU A 267 14.72 12.66 -6.58
CA LEU A 267 13.75 13.68 -6.97
C LEU A 267 13.88 14.89 -6.03
N PRO A 268 13.89 16.12 -6.55
CA PRO A 268 13.80 17.31 -5.71
C PRO A 268 12.57 17.23 -4.81
N GLN A 269 12.68 17.65 -3.55
CA GLN A 269 11.64 17.55 -2.51
C GLN A 269 10.31 18.28 -2.83
N HIS A 270 10.14 18.86 -4.02
CA HIS A 270 8.96 19.59 -4.45
C HIS A 270 8.30 18.93 -5.68
N TYR A 271 7.29 18.12 -5.36
CA TYR A 271 6.04 17.87 -6.10
C TYR A 271 5.92 16.75 -7.16
N PRO A 272 4.86 15.90 -7.06
CA PRO A 272 4.48 14.86 -8.04
C PRO A 272 4.01 15.39 -9.40
N GLU A 273 3.59 16.66 -9.51
CA GLU A 273 3.12 17.26 -10.77
C GLU A 273 4.22 17.49 -11.83
N GLN A 274 5.49 17.55 -11.41
CA GLN A 274 6.61 17.68 -12.34
C GLN A 274 7.01 16.35 -12.98
N MET A 275 6.64 15.21 -12.37
CA MET A 275 7.01 13.89 -12.89
C MET A 275 6.06 13.41 -13.99
N GLU A 276 4.76 13.69 -13.88
CA GLU A 276 3.84 13.57 -15.02
C GLU A 276 4.32 14.44 -16.19
N LYS A 277 4.78 15.67 -15.91
CA LYS A 277 5.41 16.54 -16.91
C LYS A 277 6.74 16.02 -17.46
N LEU A 278 7.45 15.14 -16.75
CA LEU A 278 8.70 14.51 -17.18
C LEU A 278 8.41 13.39 -18.19
N LEU A 279 7.30 12.68 -18.00
CA LEU A 279 6.77 11.72 -18.96
C LEU A 279 6.01 12.38 -20.12
N ASP A 280 5.46 13.59 -19.97
CA ASP A 280 4.77 14.36 -21.02
C ASP A 280 5.70 15.26 -21.85
N LYS A 281 6.95 15.43 -21.41
CA LYS A 281 7.95 16.20 -22.14
C LYS A 281 8.69 15.26 -23.12
N PRO A 282 8.99 15.70 -24.37
CA PRO A 282 9.83 14.93 -25.31
C PRO A 282 11.32 14.86 -24.89
N PHE A 283 11.60 14.89 -23.59
CA PHE A 283 12.95 14.92 -23.02
C PHE A 283 13.37 13.51 -22.57
N ALA A 284 13.60 12.61 -23.53
CA ALA A 284 14.45 11.42 -23.35
C ALA A 284 14.65 10.63 -24.67
N ILE A 285 14.88 11.32 -25.79
CA ILE A 285 15.46 10.68 -26.99
C ILE A 285 16.58 11.58 -27.52
N GLN A 286 17.65 11.74 -26.73
CA GLN A 286 18.92 12.22 -27.26
C GLN A 286 20.05 11.99 -26.24
N ALA A 287 20.87 10.98 -26.51
CA ALA A 287 22.34 11.06 -26.48
C ALA A 287 22.96 9.66 -26.68
N LEU A 288 22.83 9.11 -27.89
CA LEU A 288 23.77 8.11 -28.43
C LEU A 288 24.04 8.42 -29.90
N SER A 289 24.62 9.60 -30.13
CA SER A 289 25.37 9.91 -31.34
C SER A 289 26.27 11.08 -30.99
N ASP A 290 27.52 10.77 -30.64
CA ASP A 290 28.73 11.56 -30.89
C ASP A 290 29.83 11.21 -29.87
N VAL A 291 30.38 10.00 -30.01
CA VAL A 291 31.82 9.75 -29.79
C VAL A 291 32.22 8.59 -30.70
N HIS A 292 32.60 8.87 -31.95
CA HIS A 292 33.78 8.31 -32.65
C HIS A 292 33.79 8.83 -34.11
N GLU A 293 34.83 9.62 -34.39
CA GLU A 293 35.37 10.10 -35.69
C GLU A 293 34.51 11.04 -36.58
#